data_AF-A0A1H3VT38-F1
#
_entry.id   AF-A0A1H3VT38-F1
#
_cell.length_a   1.000
_cell.length_b   1.000
_cell.length_c   1.000
_cell.angle_alpha   90.00
_cell.angle_beta   90.00
_cell.angle_gamma   90.00
#
_symmetry.space_group_name_H-M   'P 1'
#
loop_
_entity.id
_entity.type
_entity.pdbx_description
1 polymer ?
#
loop_
_entity_poly.entity_id
_entity_poly.type
_entity_poly.pdbx_seq_one_letter_code
_entity_poly.pdbx_strand_id
1 'polypeptide(L)'
;MCRSYIKYGFCLLLFLAFLLVVSAPVFGACQQQGSLRVVRLLQQVDQELSANQLVAAQQRLELFKQQYPDDPHYLIDYHLGNLYGQTGQLDKALSAYDAALSHCDQEPSLWQNRGKIAWDLKQYSIAADSLFQAYELAQNKDPSLLFHTAMARSYADQKEGAVKLLETLLGDQAEAVEDIWLETYTNLCIETKQIDRALQRLNGWRPELENRKLFWRLLTILQVQQHDYEKGATSLQVLAAFEPLNKDDKRLLADLLLQIDIPLEAAEQYEELLADNPQEQDLHNRVITSYRRGLQPQKALVAIERALALNRSEALLQQRGEILFEQRQYEQAFRAFEELVQLDANKGVAYLYQGYCALRIDDLMLARKVLTKASAFKRERKEAQRLLAWMDRG
;
A
#
# COMPACT_ATOMS: atom_id res chain seq x y z
N MET A 1 -10.86 -7.89 7.19
CA MET A 1 -9.41 -7.81 7.44
C MET A 1 -8.64 -6.92 6.44
N CYS A 2 -9.20 -6.53 5.28
CA CYS A 2 -8.46 -5.74 4.26
C CYS A 2 -8.31 -4.22 4.51
N ARG A 3 -8.86 -3.65 5.61
CA ARG A 3 -8.75 -2.19 5.87
C ARG A 3 -7.41 -1.75 6.48
N SER A 4 -6.61 -2.65 7.05
CA SER A 4 -5.31 -2.27 7.66
C SER A 4 -4.16 -2.18 6.66
N TYR A 5 -4.20 -2.88 5.52
CA TYR A 5 -3.13 -2.85 4.52
C TYR A 5 -3.08 -1.57 3.67
N ILE A 6 -4.12 -0.73 3.74
CA ILE A 6 -4.20 0.55 3.00
C ILE A 6 -3.45 1.67 3.75
N LYS A 7 -2.93 1.43 4.96
CA LYS A 7 -2.25 2.47 5.75
C LYS A 7 -0.84 2.85 5.27
N TYR A 8 -0.25 2.12 4.33
CA TYR A 8 1.07 2.45 3.77
C TYR A 8 1.00 3.26 2.45
N GLY A 9 -0.19 3.74 2.06
CA GLY A 9 -0.39 4.45 0.79
C GLY A 9 -0.48 5.98 0.90
N PHE A 10 0.35 6.63 1.71
CA PHE A 10 0.53 8.08 1.62
C PHE A 10 1.96 8.44 2.02
N CYS A 11 2.93 7.98 1.22
CA CYS A 11 4.16 8.75 1.10
C CYS A 11 3.76 10.10 0.53
N LEU A 12 3.77 11.13 1.38
CA LEU A 12 3.92 12.51 0.95
C LEU A 12 5.18 12.51 0.09
N LEU A 13 5.00 12.40 -1.23
CA LEU A 13 6.07 12.53 -2.20
C LEU A 13 6.51 13.98 -2.11
N LEU A 14 7.46 14.23 -1.21
CA LEU A 14 8.34 15.38 -1.29
C LEU A 14 9.06 15.23 -2.62
N PHE A 15 8.49 15.87 -3.63
CA PHE A 15 9.16 16.16 -4.88
C PHE A 15 10.45 16.87 -4.47
N LEU A 16 11.58 16.14 -4.51
CA LEU A 16 12.90 16.70 -4.25
C LEU A 16 12.98 17.97 -5.06
N ALA A 17 13.15 19.10 -4.38
CA ALA A 17 13.05 20.43 -4.94
C ALA A 17 13.81 20.46 -6.26
N PHE A 18 13.07 20.51 -7.37
CA PHE A 18 13.65 20.69 -8.67
C PHE A 18 14.41 22.00 -8.59
N LEU A 19 15.73 21.99 -8.68
CA LEU A 19 16.46 23.21 -8.98
C LEU A 19 16.10 23.58 -10.43
N LEU A 20 15.92 24.87 -10.72
CA LEU A 20 15.81 25.28 -12.12
C LEU A 20 17.10 24.82 -12.80
N VAL A 21 16.99 24.11 -13.91
CA VAL A 21 18.16 23.71 -14.67
C VAL A 21 18.71 24.97 -15.31
N VAL A 22 19.74 25.54 -14.68
CA VAL A 22 20.56 26.59 -15.28
C VAL A 22 21.59 25.88 -16.15
N SER A 23 21.15 25.29 -17.27
CA SER A 23 22.10 24.87 -18.29
C SER A 23 22.71 26.14 -18.90
N ALA A 24 24.03 26.15 -19.07
CA ALA A 24 24.66 27.12 -19.96
C ALA A 24 23.99 26.99 -21.34
N PRO A 25 23.72 28.09 -22.06
CA PRO A 25 23.03 28.04 -23.33
C PRO A 25 23.83 27.15 -24.29
N VAL A 26 23.36 25.94 -24.53
CA VAL A 26 23.81 25.17 -25.67
C VAL A 26 23.19 25.89 -26.86
N PHE A 27 24.02 26.63 -27.60
CA PHE A 27 23.67 27.45 -28.77
C PHE A 27 23.16 26.64 -29.98
N GLY A 28 22.38 25.58 -29.77
CA GLY A 28 22.14 24.54 -30.75
C GLY A 28 20.79 24.59 -31.47
N ALA A 29 19.67 24.71 -30.76
CA ALA A 29 18.36 24.37 -31.34
C ALA A 29 17.69 25.54 -32.09
N CYS A 30 17.72 26.75 -31.51
CA CYS A 30 17.17 27.95 -32.13
C CYS A 30 18.29 28.95 -32.41
N GLN A 31 18.92 28.84 -33.57
CA GLN A 31 19.85 29.87 -34.06
C GLN A 31 19.07 31.12 -34.48
N GLN A 32 18.66 31.92 -33.50
CA GLN A 32 18.26 33.30 -33.71
C GLN A 32 19.50 34.18 -33.52
N GLN A 33 19.93 34.85 -34.58
CA GLN A 33 21.06 35.78 -34.49
C GLN A 33 20.56 37.06 -33.77
N GLY A 34 20.83 37.15 -32.46
CA GLY A 34 20.43 38.30 -31.65
C GLY A 34 21.13 39.59 -32.08
N SER A 35 20.44 40.72 -31.93
CA SER A 35 21.05 42.03 -32.18
C SER A 35 22.22 42.29 -31.22
N LEU A 36 23.13 43.20 -31.58
CA LEU A 36 24.23 43.59 -30.70
C LEU A 36 23.74 44.13 -29.34
N ARG A 37 22.51 44.69 -29.30
CA ARG A 37 21.87 45.15 -28.06
C ARG A 37 21.51 43.98 -27.16
N VAL A 38 20.86 42.95 -27.73
CA VAL A 38 20.49 41.72 -27.02
C VAL A 38 21.74 41.01 -26.49
N VAL A 39 22.79 40.88 -27.30
CA VAL A 39 24.03 40.22 -26.86
C VAL A 39 24.67 40.94 -25.66
N ARG A 40 24.74 42.29 -25.70
CA ARG A 40 25.28 43.08 -24.57
C ARG A 40 24.39 42.99 -23.33
N LEU A 41 23.07 42.98 -23.50
CA LEU A 41 22.12 42.81 -22.41
C LEU A 41 22.35 41.48 -21.69
N LEU A 42 22.37 40.38 -22.44
CA LEU A 42 22.53 39.05 -21.86
C LEU A 42 23.87 38.90 -21.13
N GLN A 43 24.95 39.47 -21.67
CA GLN A 43 26.25 39.49 -20.97
C GLN A 43 26.19 40.24 -19.63
N GLN A 44 25.48 41.37 -19.55
CA GLN A 44 25.30 42.11 -18.29
C GLN A 44 24.43 41.32 -17.30
N VAL A 45 23.36 40.70 -17.79
CA VAL A 45 22.47 39.86 -16.99
C VAL A 45 23.24 38.68 -16.41
N ASP A 46 24.08 38.00 -17.20
CA ASP A 46 24.92 36.90 -16.72
C ASP A 46 25.86 37.34 -15.60
N GLN A 47 26.45 38.54 -15.72
CA GLN A 47 27.28 39.13 -14.65
C GLN A 47 26.47 39.38 -13.38
N GLU A 48 25.28 39.97 -13.50
CA GLU A 48 24.40 40.25 -12.37
C GLU A 48 23.91 38.97 -11.69
N LEU A 49 23.53 37.95 -12.46
CA LEU A 49 23.15 36.63 -11.95
C LEU A 49 24.32 35.96 -11.22
N SER A 50 25.54 36.03 -11.77
CA SER A 50 26.74 35.50 -11.10
C SER A 50 27.08 36.21 -9.79
N ALA A 51 26.72 37.49 -9.68
CA ALA A 51 26.85 38.29 -8.47
C ALA A 51 25.65 38.15 -7.51
N ASN A 52 24.70 37.25 -7.81
CA ASN A 52 23.45 37.04 -7.08
C ASN A 52 22.56 38.29 -6.98
N GLN A 53 22.64 39.19 -7.97
CA GLN A 53 21.87 40.43 -8.05
C GLN A 53 20.55 40.21 -8.82
N LEU A 54 19.71 39.29 -8.32
CA LEU A 54 18.51 38.82 -9.02
C LEU A 54 17.52 39.95 -9.38
N VAL A 55 17.31 40.89 -8.46
CA VAL A 55 16.39 42.03 -8.67
C VAL A 55 16.91 42.98 -9.74
N ALA A 56 18.22 43.24 -9.76
CA ALA A 56 18.84 44.12 -10.75
C ALA A 56 18.74 43.51 -12.17
N ALA A 57 19.07 42.22 -12.29
CA ALA A 57 18.91 41.46 -13.52
C ALA A 57 17.47 41.48 -14.05
N GLN A 58 16.50 41.27 -13.15
CA GLN A 58 15.08 41.28 -13.50
C GLN A 58 14.65 42.67 -14.02
N GLN A 59 14.97 43.73 -13.29
CA GLN A 59 14.65 45.11 -13.69
C GLN A 59 15.30 45.48 -15.03
N ARG A 60 16.55 45.05 -15.26
CA ARG A 60 17.27 45.28 -16.51
C ARG A 60 16.57 44.63 -17.70
N LEU A 61 16.17 43.37 -17.56
CA LEU A 61 15.45 42.63 -18.60
C LEU A 61 14.07 43.24 -18.88
N GLU A 62 13.31 43.58 -17.84
CA GLU A 62 12.00 44.24 -17.97
C GLU A 62 12.12 45.60 -18.67
N LEU A 63 13.09 46.41 -18.27
CA LEU A 63 13.35 47.73 -18.88
C LEU A 63 13.75 47.60 -20.34
N PHE A 64 14.58 46.60 -20.68
CA PHE A 64 14.96 46.35 -22.06
C PHE A 64 13.74 46.03 -22.93
N LYS A 65 12.84 45.14 -22.47
CA LYS A 65 11.59 44.82 -23.20
C LYS A 65 10.71 46.04 -23.42
N GLN A 66 10.66 46.96 -22.45
CA GLN A 66 9.88 48.20 -22.57
C GLN A 66 10.51 49.19 -23.56
N GLN A 67 11.84 49.32 -23.55
CA GLN A 67 12.56 50.27 -24.40
C GLN A 67 12.70 49.80 -25.85
N TYR A 68 12.79 48.47 -26.06
CA TYR A 68 13.06 47.87 -27.37
C TYR A 68 12.04 46.75 -27.68
N PRO A 69 10.73 47.06 -27.80
CA PRO A 69 9.70 46.06 -28.07
C PRO A 69 9.88 45.37 -29.43
N ASP A 70 10.54 46.03 -30.40
CA ASP A 70 10.78 45.51 -31.75
C ASP A 70 12.07 44.65 -31.87
N ASP A 71 12.76 44.38 -30.76
CA ASP A 71 14.00 43.57 -30.72
C ASP A 71 13.83 42.34 -29.78
N PRO A 72 12.84 41.46 -30.02
CA PRO A 72 12.57 40.33 -29.15
C PRO A 72 13.62 39.22 -29.30
N HIS A 73 13.88 38.51 -28.20
CA HIS A 73 14.73 37.32 -28.22
C HIS A 73 14.32 36.36 -27.12
N TYR A 74 14.16 35.07 -27.42
CA TYR A 74 13.62 34.08 -26.48
C TYR A 74 14.42 33.99 -25.17
N LEU A 75 15.76 34.16 -25.22
CA LEU A 75 16.61 34.16 -24.02
C LEU A 75 16.23 35.25 -23.01
N ILE A 76 15.74 36.41 -23.46
CA ILE A 76 15.30 37.48 -22.55
C ILE A 76 14.14 36.98 -21.69
N ASP A 77 13.15 36.36 -22.34
CA ASP A 77 11.97 35.80 -21.70
C ASP A 77 12.29 34.55 -20.88
N TYR A 78 13.26 33.73 -21.31
CA TYR A 78 13.80 32.63 -20.53
C TYR A 78 14.42 33.09 -19.20
N HIS A 79 15.30 34.10 -19.22
CA HIS A 79 15.91 34.63 -18.01
C HIS A 79 14.86 35.30 -17.10
N LEU A 80 13.88 36.03 -17.66
CA LEU A 80 12.75 36.56 -16.90
C LEU A 80 11.93 35.43 -16.26
N GLY A 81 11.62 34.36 -16.98
CA GLY A 81 10.92 33.19 -16.46
C GLY A 81 11.64 32.55 -15.27
N ASN A 82 12.96 32.39 -15.37
CA ASN A 82 13.80 31.90 -14.29
C ASN A 82 13.76 32.82 -13.06
N LEU A 83 13.93 34.13 -13.26
CA LEU A 83 13.95 35.12 -12.18
C LEU A 83 12.58 35.27 -11.49
N TYR A 84 11.50 35.30 -12.27
CA TYR A 84 10.15 35.29 -11.71
C TYR A 84 9.86 34.02 -10.92
N GLY A 85 10.33 32.86 -11.40
CA GLY A 85 10.22 31.59 -10.68
C GLY A 85 10.96 31.62 -9.34
N GLN A 86 12.21 32.10 -9.33
CA GLN A 86 13.01 32.21 -8.10
C GLN A 86 12.45 33.21 -7.09
N THR A 87 11.80 34.28 -7.57
CA THR A 87 11.18 35.30 -6.72
C THR A 87 9.73 34.98 -6.32
N GLY A 88 9.22 33.80 -6.70
CA GLY A 88 7.87 33.34 -6.36
C GLY A 88 6.74 33.97 -7.17
N GLN A 89 7.05 34.75 -8.21
CA GLN A 89 6.09 35.37 -9.13
C GLN A 89 5.67 34.36 -10.22
N LEU A 90 5.07 33.25 -9.82
CA LEU A 90 4.87 32.08 -10.68
C LEU A 90 4.03 32.35 -11.94
N ASP A 91 2.96 33.15 -11.86
CA ASP A 91 2.13 33.49 -13.04
C ASP A 91 2.93 34.28 -14.09
N LYS A 92 3.81 35.19 -13.64
CA LYS A 92 4.70 35.93 -14.54
C LYS A 92 5.78 35.02 -15.12
N ALA A 93 6.28 34.07 -14.32
CA ALA A 93 7.24 33.08 -14.79
C ALA A 93 6.64 32.23 -15.91
N LEU A 94 5.40 31.74 -15.74
CA LEU A 94 4.70 30.97 -16.75
C LEU A 94 4.50 31.79 -18.03
N SER A 95 4.03 33.04 -17.90
CA SER A 95 3.82 33.95 -19.03
C SER A 95 5.13 34.26 -19.78
N ALA A 96 6.25 34.37 -19.07
CA ALA A 96 7.56 34.58 -19.67
C ALA A 96 8.02 33.33 -20.44
N TYR A 97 7.80 32.12 -19.91
CA TYR A 97 8.08 30.90 -20.67
C TYR A 97 7.17 30.74 -21.90
N ASP A 98 5.89 31.08 -21.81
CA ASP A 98 4.99 31.12 -22.97
C ASP A 98 5.52 32.08 -24.06
N ALA A 99 5.98 33.26 -23.65
CA ALA A 99 6.60 34.24 -24.57
C ALA A 99 7.89 33.69 -25.20
N ALA A 100 8.77 33.06 -24.40
CA ALA A 100 9.99 32.44 -24.92
C ALA A 100 9.67 31.35 -25.96
N LEU A 101 8.70 30.48 -25.66
CA LEU A 101 8.28 29.39 -26.55
C LEU A 101 7.63 29.90 -27.86
N SER A 102 7.02 31.08 -27.85
CA SER A 102 6.48 31.69 -29.09
C SER A 102 7.58 32.05 -30.11
N HIS A 103 8.82 32.17 -29.66
CA HIS A 103 9.99 32.46 -30.50
C HIS A 103 10.90 31.26 -30.71
N CYS A 104 10.93 30.31 -29.77
CA CYS A 104 11.73 29.09 -29.86
C CYS A 104 11.01 27.93 -29.16
N ASP A 105 10.46 26.99 -29.93
CA ASP A 105 9.78 25.80 -29.41
C ASP A 105 10.63 24.53 -29.48
N GLN A 106 11.85 24.60 -30.01
CA GLN A 106 12.76 23.46 -30.18
C GLN A 106 13.74 23.27 -29.02
N GLU A 107 13.72 24.17 -28.03
CA GLU A 107 14.64 24.13 -26.88
C GLU A 107 14.00 23.36 -25.70
N PRO A 108 14.53 22.16 -25.33
CA PRO A 108 13.91 21.33 -24.29
C PRO A 108 13.85 21.99 -22.91
N SER A 109 14.84 22.83 -22.58
CA SER A 109 14.93 23.50 -21.28
C SER A 109 13.79 24.49 -21.04
N LEU A 110 13.28 25.14 -22.10
CA LEU A 110 12.11 26.03 -22.02
C LEU A 110 10.85 25.27 -21.61
N TRP A 111 10.60 24.14 -22.28
CA TRP A 111 9.48 23.26 -21.97
C TRP A 111 9.58 22.67 -20.57
N GLN A 112 10.77 22.22 -20.16
CA GLN A 112 10.97 21.66 -18.82
C GLN A 112 10.70 22.70 -17.73
N ASN A 113 11.27 23.90 -17.84
CA ASN A 113 11.08 24.96 -16.86
C ASN A 113 9.64 25.47 -16.83
N ARG A 114 8.99 25.58 -18.00
CA ARG A 114 7.55 25.86 -18.09
C ARG A 114 6.73 24.81 -17.36
N GLY A 115 7.02 23.53 -17.58
CA GLY A 115 6.31 22.42 -16.96
C GLY A 115 6.43 22.44 -15.44
N LYS A 116 7.61 22.77 -14.93
CA LYS A 116 7.87 22.94 -13.50
C LYS A 116 7.07 24.10 -12.89
N ILE A 117 7.09 25.28 -13.50
CA ILE A 117 6.30 26.41 -13.00
C ILE A 117 4.79 26.10 -13.05
N ALA A 118 4.33 25.47 -14.12
CA ALA A 118 2.94 25.05 -14.23
C ALA A 118 2.55 24.04 -13.14
N TRP A 119 3.45 23.14 -12.76
CA TRP A 119 3.26 22.23 -11.62
C TRP A 119 3.13 23.00 -10.30
N ASP A 120 4.00 23.97 -10.03
CA ASP A 120 3.95 24.78 -8.81
C ASP A 120 2.65 25.62 -8.73
N LEU A 121 2.13 26.03 -9.89
CA LEU A 121 0.81 26.67 -10.04
C LEU A 121 -0.37 25.69 -9.99
N LYS A 122 -0.13 24.38 -9.84
CA LYS A 122 -1.13 23.30 -9.89
C LYS A 122 -1.88 23.20 -11.22
N GLN A 123 -1.30 23.74 -12.29
CA GLN A 123 -1.81 23.62 -13.65
C GLN A 123 -1.28 22.34 -14.28
N TYR A 124 -1.74 21.21 -13.76
CA TYR A 124 -1.13 19.89 -14.03
C TYR A 124 -1.20 19.44 -15.50
N SER A 125 -2.24 19.84 -16.25
CA SER A 125 -2.31 19.54 -17.69
C SER A 125 -1.19 20.25 -18.46
N ILE A 126 -0.96 21.53 -18.16
CA ILE A 126 0.11 22.32 -18.77
C ILE A 126 1.48 21.77 -18.38
N ALA A 127 1.63 21.36 -17.12
CA ALA A 127 2.84 20.71 -16.63
C ALA A 127 3.13 19.42 -17.41
N ALA A 128 2.12 18.55 -17.56
CA ALA A 128 2.26 17.29 -18.28
C ALA A 128 2.66 17.50 -19.74
N ASP A 129 1.95 18.35 -20.47
CA ASP A 129 2.24 18.60 -21.89
C ASP A 129 3.64 19.18 -22.08
N SER A 130 4.05 20.11 -21.21
CA SER A 130 5.37 20.74 -21.31
C SER A 130 6.49 19.76 -20.99
N LEU A 131 6.37 18.97 -19.92
CA LEU A 131 7.39 17.97 -19.56
C LEU A 131 7.51 16.88 -20.64
N PHE A 132 6.39 16.49 -21.25
CA PHE A 132 6.41 15.54 -22.36
C PHE A 132 7.11 16.11 -23.59
N GLN A 133 6.83 17.37 -23.98
CA GLN A 133 7.55 18.04 -25.07
C GLN A 133 9.04 18.16 -24.78
N ALA A 134 9.42 18.49 -23.54
CA ALA A 134 10.82 18.53 -23.13
C ALA A 134 11.51 17.17 -23.34
N TYR A 135 10.84 16.07 -22.95
CA TYR A 135 11.34 14.73 -23.19
C TYR A 135 11.46 14.42 -24.69
N GLU A 136 10.45 14.76 -25.50
CA GLU A 136 10.44 14.50 -26.94
C GLU A 136 11.59 15.19 -27.68
N LEU A 137 11.89 16.44 -27.32
CA LEU A 137 12.94 17.24 -27.95
C LEU A 137 14.35 16.95 -27.41
N ALA A 138 14.47 16.35 -26.23
CA ALA A 138 15.78 16.08 -25.63
C ALA A 138 16.58 15.06 -26.46
N GLN A 139 17.83 15.42 -26.78
CA GLN A 139 18.78 14.50 -27.45
C GLN A 139 19.13 13.31 -26.57
N ASN A 140 19.24 13.54 -25.25
CA ASN A 140 19.40 12.49 -24.25
C ASN A 140 18.09 12.35 -23.48
N LYS A 141 17.45 11.19 -23.61
CA LYS A 141 16.13 10.91 -23.05
C LYS A 141 16.27 10.58 -21.55
N ASP A 142 16.15 11.59 -20.70
CA ASP A 142 16.08 11.41 -19.24
C ASP A 142 14.76 10.72 -18.83
N PRO A 143 14.79 9.49 -18.30
CA PRO A 143 13.58 8.76 -17.88
C PRO A 143 12.78 9.51 -16.79
N SER A 144 13.46 10.34 -15.99
CA SER A 144 12.83 11.14 -14.93
C SER A 144 11.78 12.09 -15.50
N LEU A 145 11.98 12.64 -16.71
CA LEU A 145 11.00 13.53 -17.35
C LEU A 145 9.71 12.80 -17.70
N LEU A 146 9.78 11.54 -18.14
CA LEU A 146 8.60 10.71 -18.37
C LEU A 146 7.87 10.40 -17.06
N PHE A 147 8.60 10.09 -15.99
CA PHE A 147 8.00 9.89 -14.68
C PHE A 147 7.26 11.14 -14.19
N HIS A 148 7.88 12.32 -14.26
CA HIS A 148 7.24 13.58 -13.87
C HIS A 148 6.04 13.94 -14.76
N THR A 149 6.12 13.62 -16.05
CA THR A 149 4.97 13.73 -16.96
C THR A 149 3.83 12.83 -16.52
N ALA A 150 4.10 11.58 -16.15
CA ALA A 150 3.08 10.65 -15.68
C ALA A 150 2.43 11.13 -14.37
N MET A 151 3.24 11.66 -13.46
CA MET A 151 2.75 12.30 -12.24
C MET A 151 1.84 13.50 -12.55
N ALA A 152 2.27 14.40 -13.43
CA ALA A 152 1.46 15.55 -13.84
C ALA A 152 0.14 15.12 -14.48
N ARG A 153 0.15 14.09 -15.34
CA ARG A 153 -1.08 13.50 -15.89
C ARG A 153 -1.99 12.92 -14.80
N SER A 154 -1.43 12.23 -13.81
CA SER A 154 -2.21 11.69 -12.68
C SER A 154 -2.91 12.79 -11.89
N TYR A 155 -2.20 13.88 -11.56
CA TYR A 155 -2.77 15.04 -10.87
C TYR A 155 -3.75 15.86 -11.74
N ALA A 156 -3.62 15.79 -13.06
CA ALA A 156 -4.56 16.36 -14.02
C ALA A 156 -5.81 15.48 -14.24
N ASP A 157 -6.01 14.42 -13.45
CA ASP A 157 -7.07 13.41 -13.59
C ASP A 157 -7.02 12.60 -14.90
N GLN A 158 -5.89 12.64 -15.60
CA GLN A 158 -5.61 11.85 -16.81
C GLN A 158 -4.92 10.52 -16.45
N LYS A 159 -5.49 9.80 -15.47
CA LYS A 159 -4.86 8.62 -14.85
C LYS A 159 -4.52 7.51 -15.85
N GLU A 160 -5.39 7.24 -16.82
CA GLU A 160 -5.13 6.24 -17.86
C GLU A 160 -3.91 6.59 -18.75
N GLY A 161 -3.75 7.87 -19.07
CA GLY A 161 -2.59 8.37 -19.81
C GLY A 161 -1.30 8.30 -18.99
N ALA A 162 -1.39 8.48 -17.67
CA ALA A 162 -0.27 8.29 -16.75
C ALA A 162 0.14 6.81 -16.62
N VAL A 163 -0.82 5.89 -16.48
CA VAL A 163 -0.56 4.43 -16.45
C VAL A 163 0.19 4.00 -17.72
N LYS A 164 -0.31 4.38 -18.90
CA LYS A 164 0.35 4.04 -20.18
C LYS A 164 1.78 4.59 -20.25
N LEU A 165 2.00 5.81 -19.78
CA LEU A 165 3.32 6.42 -19.82
C LEU A 165 4.30 5.72 -18.87
N LEU A 166 3.84 5.29 -17.70
CA LEU A 166 4.62 4.47 -16.77
C LEU A 166 4.92 3.08 -17.35
N GLU A 167 3.98 2.48 -18.11
CA GLU A 167 4.27 1.22 -18.81
C GLU A 167 5.37 1.38 -19.86
N THR A 168 5.39 2.51 -20.59
CA THR A 168 6.48 2.82 -21.54
C THR A 168 7.80 3.00 -20.80
N LEU A 169 7.80 3.80 -19.72
CA LEU A 169 8.99 4.02 -18.88
C LEU A 169 9.56 2.73 -18.30
N LEU A 170 8.71 1.79 -17.92
CA LEU A 170 9.10 0.51 -17.32
C LEU A 170 9.39 -0.59 -18.36
N GLY A 171 8.91 -0.44 -19.60
CA GLY A 171 9.06 -1.43 -20.68
C GLY A 171 10.26 -1.18 -21.59
N ASP A 172 10.64 0.08 -21.81
CA ASP A 172 11.77 0.47 -22.66
C ASP A 172 13.00 0.78 -21.78
N GLN A 173 14.03 -0.07 -21.81
CA GLN A 173 15.36 0.17 -21.24
C GLN A 173 15.42 0.63 -19.77
N ALA A 174 15.27 -0.30 -18.84
CA ALA A 174 15.62 0.01 -17.46
C ALA A 174 16.80 -0.85 -16.97
N GLU A 175 18.01 -0.46 -17.37
CA GLU A 175 19.23 -0.83 -16.61
C GLU A 175 19.09 -0.47 -15.12
N ALA A 176 18.25 0.52 -14.80
CA ALA A 176 17.86 0.87 -13.44
C ALA A 176 16.39 1.31 -13.34
N VAL A 177 15.45 0.36 -13.19
CA VAL A 177 14.09 0.70 -12.74
C VAL A 177 14.18 1.31 -11.33
N GLU A 178 13.61 2.48 -11.11
CA GLU A 178 13.44 3.00 -9.74
C GLU A 178 12.22 2.39 -9.06
N ASP A 179 12.38 2.05 -7.78
CA ASP A 179 11.32 1.47 -6.95
C ASP A 179 10.08 2.39 -6.90
N ILE A 180 10.28 3.71 -6.87
CA ILE A 180 9.17 4.67 -6.87
C ILE A 180 8.33 4.63 -8.15
N TRP A 181 8.93 4.28 -9.30
CA TRP A 181 8.17 4.18 -10.56
C TRP A 181 7.23 2.96 -10.54
N LEU A 182 7.71 1.83 -10.03
CA LEU A 182 6.92 0.60 -9.86
C LEU A 182 5.79 0.79 -8.84
N GLU A 183 6.09 1.42 -7.71
CA GLU A 183 5.08 1.74 -6.69
C GLU A 183 4.01 2.66 -7.27
N THR A 184 4.41 3.74 -7.95
CA THR A 184 3.49 4.70 -8.56
C THR A 184 2.60 4.03 -9.61
N TYR A 185 3.18 3.22 -10.50
CA TYR A 185 2.44 2.44 -11.48
C TYR A 185 1.41 1.53 -10.82
N THR A 186 1.84 0.76 -9.82
CA THR A 186 0.98 -0.19 -9.11
C THR A 186 -0.16 0.50 -8.39
N ASN A 187 0.14 1.58 -7.66
CA ASN A 187 -0.87 2.37 -6.95
C ASN A 187 -1.91 2.96 -7.90
N LEU A 188 -1.46 3.52 -9.03
CA LEU A 188 -2.37 4.11 -10.01
C LEU A 188 -3.27 3.06 -10.67
N CYS A 189 -2.74 1.85 -10.94
CA CYS A 189 -3.55 0.72 -11.39
C CYS A 189 -4.57 0.29 -10.35
N ILE A 190 -4.22 0.25 -9.06
CA ILE A 190 -5.18 -0.05 -7.98
C ILE A 190 -6.28 1.01 -7.92
N GLU A 191 -5.91 2.30 -7.95
CA GLU A 191 -6.88 3.41 -7.93
C GLU A 191 -7.85 3.38 -9.11
N THR A 192 -7.34 3.04 -10.30
CA THR A 192 -8.15 2.93 -11.52
C THR A 192 -8.81 1.56 -11.70
N LYS A 193 -8.69 0.66 -10.71
CA LYS A 193 -9.24 -0.71 -10.72
C LYS A 193 -8.72 -1.59 -11.86
N GLN A 194 -7.50 -1.35 -12.33
CA GLN A 194 -6.81 -2.08 -13.38
C GLN A 194 -5.85 -3.15 -12.82
N ILE A 195 -6.32 -3.94 -11.84
CA ILE A 195 -5.49 -4.93 -11.13
C ILE A 195 -4.95 -6.00 -12.10
N ASP A 196 -5.80 -6.50 -12.99
CA ASP A 196 -5.41 -7.53 -13.97
C ASP A 196 -4.29 -7.04 -14.90
N ARG A 197 -4.39 -5.79 -15.34
CA ARG A 197 -3.37 -5.14 -16.16
C ARG A 197 -2.05 -4.99 -15.41
N ALA A 198 -2.10 -4.53 -14.15
CA ALA A 198 -0.91 -4.43 -13.30
C ALA A 198 -0.21 -5.78 -13.14
N LEU A 199 -0.97 -6.83 -12.83
CA LEU A 199 -0.45 -8.19 -12.69
C LEU A 199 0.14 -8.70 -14.02
N GLN A 200 -0.54 -8.48 -15.15
CA GLN A 200 -0.03 -8.88 -16.45
C GLN A 200 1.31 -8.20 -16.77
N ARG A 201 1.42 -6.89 -16.54
CA ARG A 201 2.65 -6.13 -16.80
C ARG A 201 3.79 -6.51 -15.87
N LEU A 202 3.54 -6.56 -14.55
CA LEU A 202 4.56 -6.95 -13.58
C LEU A 202 5.08 -8.37 -13.87
N ASN A 203 4.21 -9.31 -14.24
CA ASN A 203 4.65 -10.65 -14.64
C ASN A 203 5.45 -10.64 -15.96
N GLY A 204 5.15 -9.71 -16.88
CA GLY A 204 5.95 -9.50 -18.09
C GLY A 204 7.36 -8.96 -17.78
N TRP A 205 7.48 -8.08 -16.79
CA TRP A 205 8.76 -7.52 -16.32
C TRP A 205 9.48 -8.43 -15.29
N ARG A 206 8.93 -9.60 -14.99
CA ARG A 206 9.46 -10.51 -13.97
C ARG A 206 10.95 -10.83 -14.13
N PRO A 207 11.49 -11.15 -15.33
CA PRO A 207 12.91 -11.51 -15.45
C PRO A 207 13.89 -10.45 -14.92
N GLU A 208 13.48 -9.18 -14.96
CA GLU A 208 14.30 -8.05 -14.50
C GLU A 208 14.02 -7.70 -13.02
N LEU A 209 12.83 -8.04 -12.53
CA LEU A 209 12.33 -7.60 -11.23
C LEU A 209 12.34 -8.68 -10.15
N GLU A 210 12.42 -9.97 -10.49
CA GLU A 210 12.23 -11.06 -9.52
C GLU A 210 13.30 -11.15 -8.43
N ASN A 211 14.47 -10.54 -8.65
CA ASN A 211 15.53 -10.41 -7.65
C ASN A 211 15.29 -9.23 -6.68
N ARG A 212 14.24 -8.45 -6.87
CA ARG A 212 13.91 -7.28 -6.03
C ARG A 212 12.82 -7.63 -5.01
N LYS A 213 13.03 -7.23 -3.75
CA LYS A 213 12.04 -7.38 -2.67
C LYS A 213 10.73 -6.67 -2.98
N LEU A 214 10.83 -5.43 -3.49
CA LEU A 214 9.66 -4.61 -3.82
C LEU A 214 8.72 -5.33 -4.79
N PHE A 215 9.25 -6.03 -5.79
CA PHE A 215 8.46 -6.77 -6.77
C PHE A 215 7.50 -7.78 -6.11
N TRP A 216 8.02 -8.59 -5.18
CA TRP A 216 7.22 -9.59 -4.46
C TRP A 216 6.21 -8.95 -3.51
N ARG A 217 6.55 -7.80 -2.91
CA ARG A 217 5.60 -7.02 -2.09
C ARG A 217 4.45 -6.46 -2.95
N LEU A 218 4.73 -5.91 -4.13
CA LEU A 218 3.71 -5.41 -5.06
C LEU A 218 2.82 -6.53 -5.60
N LEU A 219 3.41 -7.67 -5.99
CA LEU A 219 2.64 -8.85 -6.39
C LEU A 219 1.69 -9.33 -5.28
N THR A 220 2.18 -9.41 -4.04
CA THR A 220 1.36 -9.77 -2.88
C THR A 220 0.15 -8.87 -2.76
N ILE A 221 0.35 -7.54 -2.79
CA ILE A 221 -0.74 -6.57 -2.66
C ILE A 221 -1.80 -6.78 -3.75
N LEU A 222 -1.37 -6.91 -5.01
CA LEU A 222 -2.27 -7.07 -6.15
C LEU A 222 -3.03 -8.40 -6.12
N GLN A 223 -2.34 -9.50 -5.79
CA GLN A 223 -2.94 -10.83 -5.72
C GLN A 223 -3.98 -10.93 -4.60
N VAL A 224 -3.68 -10.35 -3.42
CA VAL A 224 -4.64 -10.27 -2.30
C VAL A 224 -5.87 -9.44 -2.66
N GLN A 225 -5.70 -8.32 -3.39
CA GLN A 225 -6.83 -7.51 -3.89
C GLN A 225 -7.66 -8.26 -4.94
N GLN A 226 -7.03 -9.12 -5.74
CA GLN A 226 -7.72 -10.01 -6.70
C GLN A 226 -8.35 -11.25 -6.03
N HIS A 227 -8.21 -11.41 -4.71
CA HIS A 227 -8.61 -12.60 -3.95
C HIS A 227 -7.86 -13.89 -4.34
N ASP A 228 -6.73 -13.78 -5.03
CA ASP A 228 -5.82 -14.89 -5.32
C ASP A 228 -4.87 -15.11 -4.13
N TYR A 229 -5.44 -15.65 -3.05
CA TYR A 229 -4.75 -15.80 -1.77
C TYR A 229 -3.60 -16.80 -1.82
N GLU A 230 -3.68 -17.80 -2.70
CA GLU A 230 -2.63 -18.80 -2.88
C GLU A 230 -1.37 -18.13 -3.43
N LYS A 231 -1.48 -17.39 -4.55
CA LYS A 231 -0.34 -16.66 -5.09
C LYS A 231 0.15 -15.56 -4.15
N GLY A 232 -0.77 -14.88 -3.46
CA GLY A 232 -0.40 -13.88 -2.44
C GLY A 232 0.46 -14.46 -1.33
N ALA A 233 0.12 -15.66 -0.82
CA ALA A 233 0.93 -16.37 0.17
C ALA A 233 2.29 -16.80 -0.41
N THR A 234 2.31 -17.33 -1.64
CA THR A 234 3.58 -17.70 -2.31
C THR A 234 4.50 -16.49 -2.48
N SER A 235 3.97 -15.34 -2.91
CA SER A 235 4.76 -14.12 -3.07
C SER A 235 5.37 -13.64 -1.74
N LEU A 236 4.62 -13.72 -0.64
CA LEU A 236 5.15 -13.43 0.70
C LEU A 236 6.19 -14.44 1.18
N GLN A 237 6.03 -15.72 0.87
CA GLN A 237 7.03 -16.74 1.19
C GLN A 237 8.33 -16.48 0.43
N VAL A 238 8.24 -16.08 -0.84
CA VAL A 238 9.43 -15.66 -1.60
C VAL A 238 10.05 -14.41 -0.99
N LEU A 239 9.25 -13.42 -0.59
CA LEU A 239 9.75 -12.23 0.11
C LEU A 239 10.50 -12.59 1.41
N ALA A 240 9.99 -13.56 2.17
CA ALA A 240 10.61 -14.08 3.39
C ALA A 240 11.98 -14.73 3.15
N ALA A 241 12.26 -15.20 1.93
CA ALA A 241 13.57 -15.74 1.56
C ALA A 241 14.63 -14.64 1.36
N PHE A 242 14.23 -13.39 1.10
CA PHE A 242 15.15 -12.26 0.98
C PHE A 242 15.49 -11.62 2.33
N GLU A 243 14.50 -11.51 3.21
CA GLU A 243 14.65 -10.94 4.54
C GLU A 243 13.59 -11.48 5.50
N PRO A 244 13.88 -11.48 6.83
CA PRO A 244 12.86 -11.77 7.82
C PRO A 244 11.66 -10.84 7.66
N LEU A 245 10.46 -11.41 7.56
CA LEU A 245 9.24 -10.64 7.47
C LEU A 245 9.04 -9.78 8.73
N ASN A 246 8.60 -8.53 8.53
CA ASN A 246 8.12 -7.72 9.64
C ASN A 246 6.83 -8.31 10.25
N LYS A 247 6.41 -7.79 11.41
CA LYS A 247 5.25 -8.31 12.14
C LYS A 247 3.95 -8.29 11.33
N ASP A 248 3.75 -7.25 10.51
CA ASP A 248 2.56 -7.11 9.68
C ASP A 248 2.59 -8.15 8.54
N ASP A 249 3.67 -8.20 7.74
CA ASP A 249 3.81 -9.13 6.61
C ASP A 249 3.71 -10.60 7.06
N LYS A 250 4.27 -10.92 8.23
CA LYS A 250 4.15 -12.26 8.82
C LYS A 250 2.72 -12.59 9.24
N ARG A 251 1.99 -11.63 9.80
CA ARG A 251 0.57 -11.78 10.13
C ARG A 251 -0.25 -11.97 8.87
N LEU A 252 0.03 -11.23 7.80
CA LEU A 252 -0.65 -11.44 6.51
C LEU A 252 -0.36 -12.82 5.94
N LEU A 253 0.89 -13.27 5.98
CA LEU A 253 1.22 -14.62 5.54
C LEU A 253 0.40 -15.67 6.31
N ALA A 254 0.34 -15.55 7.64
CA ALA A 254 -0.45 -16.45 8.48
C ALA A 254 -1.97 -16.38 8.18
N ASP A 255 -2.51 -15.17 7.95
CA ASP A 255 -3.90 -14.95 7.55
C ASP A 255 -4.20 -15.63 6.20
N LEU A 256 -3.32 -15.46 5.21
CA LEU A 256 -3.47 -16.04 3.88
C LEU A 256 -3.36 -17.56 3.91
N LEU A 257 -2.38 -18.12 4.63
CA LEU A 257 -2.22 -19.57 4.82
C LEU A 257 -3.48 -20.18 5.44
N LEU A 258 -4.07 -19.53 6.44
CA LEU A 258 -5.32 -19.98 7.05
C LEU A 258 -6.50 -19.87 6.06
N GLN A 259 -6.51 -18.85 5.21
CA GLN A 259 -7.56 -18.65 4.20
C GLN A 259 -7.52 -19.71 3.08
N ILE A 260 -6.32 -20.15 2.68
CA ILE A 260 -6.11 -21.22 1.68
C ILE A 260 -6.11 -22.64 2.27
N ASP A 261 -6.55 -22.77 3.52
CA ASP A 261 -6.67 -24.05 4.25
C ASP A 261 -5.34 -24.80 4.44
N ILE A 262 -4.27 -24.05 4.71
CA ILE A 262 -2.98 -24.57 5.23
C ILE A 262 -2.83 -24.14 6.70
N PRO A 263 -3.65 -24.68 7.61
CA PRO A 263 -3.79 -24.16 8.96
C PRO A 263 -2.58 -24.43 9.85
N LEU A 264 -1.79 -25.48 9.60
CA LEU A 264 -0.65 -25.82 10.45
C LEU A 264 0.53 -24.87 10.24
N GLU A 265 0.85 -24.53 9.00
CA GLU A 265 1.86 -23.49 8.71
C GLU A 265 1.40 -22.12 9.23
N ALA A 266 0.10 -21.81 9.11
CA ALA A 266 -0.46 -20.60 9.71
C ALA A 266 -0.26 -20.58 11.24
N ALA A 267 -0.46 -21.72 11.93
CA ALA A 267 -0.23 -21.82 13.37
C ALA A 267 1.23 -21.52 13.74
N GLU A 268 2.20 -22.04 12.98
CA GLU A 268 3.63 -21.78 13.20
C GLU A 268 3.93 -20.28 13.11
N GLN A 269 3.43 -19.60 12.07
CA GLN A 269 3.62 -18.16 11.91
C GLN A 269 2.99 -17.35 13.06
N TYR A 270 1.78 -17.72 13.51
CA TYR A 270 1.15 -17.06 14.66
C TYR A 270 1.86 -17.35 15.99
N GLU A 271 2.37 -18.56 16.21
CA GLU A 271 3.12 -18.90 17.42
C GLU A 271 4.43 -18.10 17.51
N GLU A 272 5.13 -17.91 16.39
CA GLU A 272 6.30 -17.04 16.38
C GLU A 272 5.93 -15.57 16.64
N LEU A 273 4.81 -15.06 16.11
CA LEU A 273 4.30 -13.72 16.46
C LEU A 273 3.94 -13.59 17.94
N LEU A 274 3.41 -14.68 18.52
CA LEU A 274 3.04 -14.75 19.93
C LEU A 274 4.27 -14.79 20.84
N ALA A 275 5.37 -15.41 20.40
CA ALA A 275 6.63 -15.42 21.13
C ALA A 275 7.14 -13.99 21.40
N ASP A 276 6.98 -13.09 20.43
CA ASP A 276 7.34 -11.67 20.58
C ASP A 276 6.31 -10.87 21.39
N ASN A 277 5.04 -11.24 21.32
CA ASN A 277 3.93 -10.52 21.97
C ASN A 277 2.97 -11.48 22.72
N PRO A 278 3.38 -12.06 23.87
CA PRO A 278 2.64 -13.16 24.50
C PRO A 278 1.23 -12.81 25.00
N GLN A 279 0.94 -11.53 25.18
CA GLN A 279 -0.31 -11.03 25.76
C GLN A 279 -1.41 -10.73 24.72
N GLU A 280 -1.11 -10.86 23.43
CA GLU A 280 -2.06 -10.48 22.38
C GLU A 280 -3.18 -11.55 22.22
N GLN A 281 -4.36 -11.25 22.74
CA GLN A 281 -5.49 -12.20 22.77
C GLN A 281 -5.98 -12.61 21.36
N ASP A 282 -5.91 -11.72 20.36
CA ASP A 282 -6.29 -12.05 18.99
C ASP A 282 -5.38 -13.15 18.39
N LEU A 283 -4.08 -13.08 18.65
CA LEU A 283 -3.12 -14.09 18.18
C LEU A 283 -3.37 -15.46 18.83
N HIS A 284 -3.69 -15.50 20.13
CA HIS A 284 -4.10 -16.76 20.78
C HIS A 284 -5.31 -17.39 20.10
N ASN A 285 -6.35 -16.61 19.82
CA ASN A 285 -7.55 -17.10 19.13
C ASN A 285 -7.22 -17.65 17.73
N ARG A 286 -6.30 -17.01 17.01
CA ARG A 286 -5.83 -17.46 15.70
C ARG A 286 -5.05 -18.76 15.78
N VAL A 287 -4.11 -18.89 16.72
CA VAL A 287 -3.39 -20.15 16.99
C VAL A 287 -4.35 -21.29 17.30
N ILE A 288 -5.32 -21.07 18.19
CA ILE A 288 -6.34 -22.06 18.57
C ILE A 288 -7.14 -22.48 17.33
N THR A 289 -7.62 -21.51 16.56
CA THR A 289 -8.41 -21.77 15.33
C THR A 289 -7.59 -22.56 14.31
N SER A 290 -6.33 -22.19 14.10
CA SER A 290 -5.41 -22.89 13.22
C SER A 290 -5.21 -24.36 13.65
N TYR A 291 -4.91 -24.63 14.92
CA TYR A 291 -4.77 -26.02 15.37
C TYR A 291 -6.08 -26.81 15.31
N ARG A 292 -7.24 -26.20 15.58
CA ARG A 292 -8.54 -26.86 15.42
C ARG A 292 -8.79 -27.26 13.96
N ARG A 293 -8.59 -26.34 13.02
CA ARG A 293 -8.75 -26.60 11.57
C ARG A 293 -7.75 -27.62 11.05
N GLY A 294 -6.51 -27.59 11.56
CA GLY A 294 -5.48 -28.56 11.24
C GLY A 294 -5.61 -29.92 11.93
N LEU A 295 -6.75 -30.19 12.61
CA LEU A 295 -7.02 -31.44 13.32
C LEU A 295 -5.93 -31.80 14.36
N GLN A 296 -5.39 -30.80 15.06
CA GLN A 296 -4.42 -30.93 16.16
C GLN A 296 -5.06 -30.55 17.51
N PRO A 297 -6.05 -31.32 18.01
CA PRO A 297 -6.85 -30.95 19.17
C PRO A 297 -6.04 -30.82 20.46
N GLN A 298 -4.97 -31.61 20.64
CA GLN A 298 -4.09 -31.49 21.81
C GLN A 298 -3.32 -30.16 21.80
N LYS A 299 -2.79 -29.74 20.64
CA LYS A 299 -2.12 -28.44 20.52
C LYS A 299 -3.09 -27.28 20.73
N ALA A 300 -4.32 -27.41 20.21
CA ALA A 300 -5.38 -26.44 20.45
C ALA A 300 -5.71 -26.30 21.94
N LEU A 301 -5.82 -27.41 22.68
CA LEU A 301 -6.05 -27.38 24.13
C LEU A 301 -4.91 -26.67 24.87
N VAL A 302 -3.65 -26.96 24.55
CA VAL A 302 -2.50 -26.26 25.14
C VAL A 302 -2.55 -24.75 24.84
N ALA A 303 -2.91 -24.36 23.62
CA ALA A 303 -3.10 -22.96 23.27
C ALA A 303 -4.26 -22.30 24.04
N ILE A 304 -5.38 -23.01 24.24
CA ILE A 304 -6.51 -22.52 25.05
C ILE A 304 -6.10 -22.32 26.51
N GLU A 305 -5.35 -23.24 27.11
CA GLU A 305 -4.88 -23.07 28.50
C GLU A 305 -3.96 -21.84 28.63
N ARG A 306 -3.05 -21.62 27.67
CA ARG A 306 -2.22 -20.40 27.63
C ARG A 306 -3.09 -19.13 27.52
N ALA A 307 -4.12 -19.14 26.69
CA ALA A 307 -5.02 -18.01 26.51
C ALA A 307 -5.88 -17.74 27.76
N LEU A 308 -6.40 -18.80 28.40
CA LEU A 308 -7.18 -18.72 29.63
C LEU A 308 -6.38 -18.21 30.83
N ALA A 309 -5.08 -18.50 30.88
CA ALA A 309 -4.17 -17.97 31.90
C ALA A 309 -4.01 -16.44 31.83
N LEU A 310 -4.19 -15.85 30.64
CA LEU A 310 -4.13 -14.40 30.43
C LEU A 310 -5.47 -13.73 30.67
N ASN A 311 -6.52 -14.28 30.08
CA ASN A 311 -7.88 -13.75 30.22
C ASN A 311 -8.89 -14.90 30.25
N ARG A 312 -9.57 -15.03 31.38
CA ARG A 312 -10.63 -16.02 31.55
C ARG A 312 -11.84 -15.61 30.73
N SER A 313 -12.05 -16.29 29.62
CA SER A 313 -13.12 -16.01 28.66
C SER A 313 -14.13 -17.16 28.58
N GLU A 314 -15.41 -16.80 28.55
CA GLU A 314 -16.52 -17.72 28.26
C GLU A 314 -16.27 -18.52 26.98
N ALA A 315 -15.89 -17.82 25.90
CA ALA A 315 -15.65 -18.44 24.60
C ALA A 315 -14.53 -19.48 24.68
N LEU A 316 -13.42 -19.16 25.35
CA LEU A 316 -12.29 -20.09 25.49
C LEU A 316 -12.65 -21.34 26.32
N LEU A 317 -13.41 -21.17 27.40
CA LEU A 317 -13.88 -22.30 28.22
C LEU A 317 -14.86 -23.20 27.46
N GLN A 318 -15.76 -22.60 26.70
CA GLN A 318 -16.65 -23.36 25.82
C GLN A 318 -15.86 -24.16 24.77
N GLN A 319 -14.91 -23.52 24.10
CA GLN A 319 -14.03 -24.16 23.12
C GLN A 319 -13.23 -25.32 23.72
N ARG A 320 -12.70 -25.16 24.94
CA ARG A 320 -12.02 -26.21 25.69
C ARG A 320 -12.93 -27.41 25.93
N GLY A 321 -14.13 -27.17 26.46
CA GLY A 321 -15.12 -28.21 26.75
C GLY A 321 -15.55 -28.98 25.50
N GLU A 322 -15.79 -28.27 24.40
CA GLU A 322 -16.15 -28.86 23.09
C GLU A 322 -15.03 -29.77 22.56
N ILE A 323 -13.78 -29.29 22.54
CA ILE A 323 -12.64 -30.10 22.05
C ILE A 323 -12.42 -31.33 22.94
N LEU A 324 -12.50 -31.20 24.27
CA LEU A 324 -12.38 -32.33 25.19
C LEU A 324 -13.49 -33.37 24.97
N PHE A 325 -14.72 -32.90 24.72
CA PHE A 325 -15.86 -33.77 24.42
C PHE A 325 -15.65 -34.54 23.10
N GLU A 326 -15.21 -33.86 22.04
CA GLU A 326 -14.87 -34.46 20.75
C GLU A 326 -13.74 -35.50 20.88
N GLN A 327 -12.73 -35.22 21.72
CA GLN A 327 -11.65 -36.15 22.07
C GLN A 327 -12.08 -37.28 23.02
N ARG A 328 -13.37 -37.37 23.37
CA ARG A 328 -13.94 -38.38 24.27
C ARG A 328 -13.40 -38.32 25.70
N GLN A 329 -12.81 -37.20 26.10
CA GLN A 329 -12.34 -36.95 27.46
C GLN A 329 -13.48 -36.37 28.30
N TYR A 330 -14.56 -37.15 28.45
CA TYR A 330 -15.84 -36.66 28.97
C TYR A 330 -15.75 -36.11 30.39
N GLU A 331 -14.90 -36.68 31.25
CA GLU A 331 -14.71 -36.19 32.62
C GLU A 331 -14.09 -34.79 32.65
N GLN A 332 -13.06 -34.57 31.81
CA GLN A 332 -12.41 -33.27 31.70
C GLN A 332 -13.33 -32.25 31.02
N ALA A 333 -14.05 -32.66 29.98
CA ALA A 333 -15.06 -31.84 29.33
C ALA A 333 -16.14 -31.39 30.32
N PHE A 334 -16.63 -32.31 31.16
CA PHE A 334 -17.61 -31.99 32.21
C PHE A 334 -17.11 -30.90 33.16
N ARG A 335 -15.85 -30.99 33.61
CA ARG A 335 -15.21 -29.97 34.46
C ARG A 335 -15.08 -28.62 33.74
N ALA A 336 -14.67 -28.62 32.47
CA ALA A 336 -14.59 -27.39 31.67
C ALA A 336 -15.96 -26.69 31.54
N PHE A 337 -17.04 -27.46 31.35
CA PHE A 337 -18.39 -26.89 31.35
C PHE A 337 -18.88 -26.49 32.75
N GLU A 338 -18.40 -27.13 33.82
CA GLU A 338 -18.68 -26.68 35.19
C GLU A 338 -18.08 -25.31 35.47
N GLU A 339 -16.85 -25.08 35.03
CA GLU A 339 -16.21 -23.77 35.08
C GLU A 339 -16.99 -22.70 34.30
N LEU A 340 -17.59 -23.06 33.16
CA LEU A 340 -18.44 -22.17 32.37
C LEU A 340 -19.72 -21.79 33.13
N VAL A 341 -20.35 -22.75 33.81
CA VAL A 341 -21.53 -22.50 34.68
C VAL A 341 -21.18 -21.54 35.82
N GLN A 342 -19.98 -21.66 36.41
CA GLN A 342 -19.52 -20.80 37.51
C GLN A 342 -19.32 -19.34 37.07
N LEU A 343 -19.01 -19.08 35.79
CA LEU A 343 -18.89 -17.74 35.23
C LEU A 343 -20.24 -17.06 34.92
N ASP A 344 -21.37 -17.73 35.19
CA ASP A 344 -22.72 -17.24 34.85
C ASP A 344 -22.93 -16.91 33.37
N ALA A 345 -22.20 -17.61 32.49
CA ALA A 345 -22.20 -17.37 31.06
C ALA A 345 -22.57 -18.66 30.31
N ASN A 346 -23.39 -18.57 29.25
CA ASN A 346 -23.93 -19.71 28.48
C ASN A 346 -24.38 -20.95 29.30
N LYS A 347 -24.96 -20.74 30.49
CA LYS A 347 -25.36 -21.83 31.41
C LYS A 347 -26.21 -22.93 30.77
N GLY A 348 -27.12 -22.57 29.86
CA GLY A 348 -27.96 -23.55 29.14
C GLY A 348 -27.14 -24.55 28.33
N VAL A 349 -26.23 -24.03 27.49
CA VAL A 349 -25.29 -24.82 26.68
C VAL A 349 -24.39 -25.65 27.59
N ALA A 350 -23.83 -25.03 28.64
CA ALA A 350 -22.96 -25.71 29.59
C ALA A 350 -23.66 -26.91 30.26
N TYR A 351 -24.89 -26.74 30.77
CA TYR A 351 -25.67 -27.84 31.36
C TYR A 351 -26.04 -28.92 30.35
N LEU A 352 -26.34 -28.56 29.10
CA LEU A 352 -26.64 -29.52 28.06
C LEU A 352 -25.41 -30.40 27.76
N TYR A 353 -24.24 -29.79 27.57
CA TYR A 353 -22.99 -30.52 27.35
C TYR A 353 -22.52 -31.32 28.58
N GLN A 354 -22.73 -30.81 29.80
CA GLN A 354 -22.55 -31.61 31.02
C GLN A 354 -23.44 -32.86 31.00
N GLY A 355 -24.68 -32.72 30.52
CA GLY A 355 -25.61 -33.84 30.32
C GLY A 355 -25.09 -34.86 29.32
N TYR A 356 -24.60 -34.41 28.16
CA TYR A 356 -23.95 -35.29 27.19
C TYR A 356 -22.72 -35.99 27.79
N CYS A 357 -21.86 -35.27 28.51
CA CYS A 357 -20.69 -35.88 29.17
C CYS A 357 -21.11 -36.96 30.16
N ALA A 358 -22.08 -36.66 31.04
CA ALA A 358 -22.56 -37.61 32.05
C ALA A 358 -23.21 -38.86 31.42
N LEU A 359 -23.97 -38.71 30.33
CA LEU A 359 -24.50 -39.83 29.56
C LEU A 359 -23.39 -40.72 28.97
N ARG A 360 -22.27 -40.12 28.53
CA ARG A 360 -21.13 -40.87 27.96
C ARG A 360 -20.25 -41.53 29.03
N ILE A 361 -20.33 -41.07 30.28
CA ILE A 361 -19.68 -41.66 31.46
C ILE A 361 -20.59 -42.71 32.12
N ASP A 362 -21.83 -42.87 31.65
CA ASP A 362 -22.87 -43.75 32.21
C ASP A 362 -23.36 -43.36 33.63
N ASP A 363 -23.18 -42.09 34.02
CA ASP A 363 -23.77 -41.55 35.24
C ASP A 363 -25.16 -40.97 34.93
N LEU A 364 -26.15 -41.86 34.87
CA LEU A 364 -27.54 -41.51 34.56
C LEU A 364 -28.15 -40.57 35.61
N MET A 365 -27.72 -40.66 36.87
CA MET A 365 -28.20 -39.78 37.94
C MET A 365 -27.72 -38.35 37.73
N LEU A 366 -26.42 -38.18 37.44
CA LEU A 366 -25.83 -36.88 37.14
C LEU A 366 -26.40 -36.31 35.84
N ALA A 367 -26.52 -37.13 34.79
CA ALA A 367 -27.10 -36.74 33.52
C ALA A 367 -28.51 -36.17 33.70
N ARG A 368 -29.39 -36.89 34.43
CA ARG A 368 -30.75 -36.42 34.71
C ARG A 368 -30.75 -35.09 35.45
N LYS A 369 -29.89 -34.94 36.46
CA LYS A 369 -29.77 -33.71 37.26
C LYS A 369 -29.39 -32.50 36.40
N VAL A 370 -28.36 -32.61 35.56
CA VAL A 370 -27.87 -31.48 34.75
C VAL A 370 -28.77 -31.22 33.54
N LEU A 371 -29.34 -32.25 32.90
CA LEU A 371 -30.32 -32.08 31.81
C LEU A 371 -31.63 -31.44 32.29
N THR A 372 -32.05 -31.72 33.53
CA THR A 372 -33.19 -31.01 34.13
C THR A 372 -32.90 -29.52 34.24
N LYS A 373 -31.68 -29.13 34.65
CA LYS A 373 -31.26 -27.72 34.65
C LYS A 373 -31.22 -27.13 33.23
N ALA A 374 -30.68 -27.85 32.25
CA ALA A 374 -30.66 -27.43 30.85
C ALA A 374 -32.08 -27.19 30.31
N SER A 375 -33.06 -27.99 30.73
CA SER A 375 -34.46 -27.87 30.28
C SER A 375 -35.14 -26.54 30.67
N ALA A 376 -34.61 -25.85 31.69
CA ALA A 376 -35.10 -24.53 32.08
C ALA A 376 -34.80 -23.46 31.02
N PHE A 377 -33.73 -23.63 30.23
CA PHE A 377 -33.27 -22.65 29.24
C PHE A 377 -34.01 -22.78 27.92
N LYS A 378 -34.52 -21.67 27.39
CA LYS A 378 -35.43 -21.66 26.23
C LYS A 378 -34.82 -22.32 24.98
N ARG A 379 -33.53 -22.10 24.72
CA ARG A 379 -32.84 -22.61 23.52
C ARG A 379 -32.56 -24.12 23.62
N GLU A 380 -32.14 -24.59 24.78
CA GLU A 380 -31.72 -25.98 25.00
C GLU A 380 -32.87 -26.89 25.47
N ARG A 381 -34.02 -26.31 25.86
CA ARG A 381 -35.17 -27.03 26.44
C ARG A 381 -35.59 -28.26 25.65
N LYS A 382 -35.78 -28.10 24.35
CA LYS A 382 -36.30 -29.16 23.49
C LYS A 382 -35.37 -30.36 23.48
N GLU A 383 -34.07 -30.11 23.35
CA GLU A 383 -33.07 -31.17 23.29
C GLU A 383 -32.86 -31.82 24.66
N ALA A 384 -32.80 -31.03 25.73
CA ALA A 384 -32.73 -31.55 27.09
C ALA A 384 -33.92 -32.45 27.45
N GLN A 385 -35.15 -32.05 27.10
CA GLN A 385 -36.36 -32.86 27.33
C GLN A 385 -36.36 -34.14 26.50
N ARG A 386 -35.86 -34.09 25.27
CA ARG A 386 -35.72 -35.28 24.42
C ARG A 386 -34.79 -36.31 25.06
N LEU A 387 -33.65 -35.87 25.59
CA LEU A 387 -32.69 -36.75 26.26
C LEU A 387 -33.26 -37.33 27.56
N LEU A 388 -33.92 -36.51 28.38
CA LEU A 388 -34.60 -36.99 29.60
C LEU A 388 -35.66 -38.06 29.28
N ALA A 389 -36.50 -37.83 28.27
CA ALA A 389 -37.51 -38.81 27.85
C ALA A 389 -36.89 -40.09 27.28
N TRP A 390 -35.72 -40.02 26.66
CA TRP A 390 -34.98 -41.22 26.23
C TRP A 390 -34.49 -42.02 27.44
N MET A 391 -33.97 -41.34 28.47
CA MET A 391 -33.55 -41.97 29.73
C MET A 391 -34.70 -42.58 30.54
N ASP A 392 -35.94 -42.16 30.31
CA ASP A 392 -37.14 -42.72 30.95
C ASP A 392 -37.68 -43.97 30.21
N ARG A 393 -37.21 -44.22 28.99
CA ARG A 393 -37.68 -45.31 28.11
C ARG A 393 -36.71 -46.49 28.02
N GLY A 394 -35.45 -46.29 28.39
CA GLY A 394 -34.47 -47.34 28.62
C GLY A 394 -34.47 -47.78 30.07
#